data_AF-A0A1M5Q143-F1
#
_entry.id   AF-A0A1M5Q143-F1
#
_cell.length_a   1.000
_cell.length_b   1.000
_cell.length_c   1.000
_cell.angle_alpha   90.00
_cell.angle_beta   90.00
_cell.angle_gamma   90.00
#
_symmetry.space_group_name_H-M   'P 1'
#
loop_
_entity.id
_entity.type
_entity.pdbx_description
1 polymer ?
#
loop_
_entity_poly.entity_id
_entity_poly.type
_entity_poly.pdbx_seq_one_letter_code
_entity_poly.pdbx_strand_id
1 'polypeptide(L)'
;MEFVALIVRNGIYTKLKEELERIDENPNYMTVPAALRELEKIEMVRGHDQIYWLDHAVTKTQKVILKAFGMDVAYVKHRANRIIEQLKIADNIGW
;
A
#
# COMPACT_ATOMS: atom_id res chain seq x y z
N MET A 1 9.22 4.50 22.22
CA MET A 1 8.23 3.61 21.57
C MET A 1 8.94 2.44 20.89
N GLU A 2 9.69 1.61 21.62
CA GLU A 2 10.50 0.54 21.00
C GLU A 2 9.75 -0.81 20.92
N PHE A 3 8.99 -1.14 21.96
CA PHE A 3 8.24 -2.40 22.04
C PHE A 3 7.14 -2.52 20.98
N VAL A 4 6.36 -1.45 20.78
CA VAL A 4 5.29 -1.42 19.77
C VAL A 4 5.85 -1.56 18.36
N ALA A 5 6.95 -0.85 18.06
CA ALA A 5 7.62 -0.96 16.76
C ALA A 5 8.10 -2.39 16.48
N LEU A 6 8.63 -3.08 17.50
CA LEU A 6 9.06 -4.47 17.40
C LEU A 6 7.89 -5.42 17.10
N ILE A 7 6.75 -5.24 17.77
CA ILE A 7 5.54 -6.05 17.53
C ILE A 7 5.05 -5.85 16.10
N VAL A 8 4.93 -4.60 15.64
CA VAL A 8 4.47 -4.29 14.29
C VAL A 8 5.43 -4.87 13.24
N ARG A 9 6.75 -4.72 13.43
CA ARG A 9 7.76 -5.28 12.53
C ARG A 9 7.68 -6.81 12.46
N ASN A 10 7.49 -7.48 13.61
CA ASN A 10 7.31 -8.93 13.65
C ASN A 10 6.02 -9.36 12.94
N GLY A 11 4.91 -8.64 13.13
CA GLY A 11 3.66 -8.93 12.43
C GLY A 11 3.80 -8.82 10.91
N ILE A 12 4.46 -7.77 10.42
CA ILE A 12 4.77 -7.60 9.00
C ILE A 12 5.66 -8.75 8.50
N TYR A 13 6.73 -9.07 9.23
CA TYR A 13 7.64 -10.16 8.87
C TYR A 13 6.90 -11.49 8.72
N THR A 14 6.05 -11.85 9.69
CA THR A 14 5.29 -13.10 9.66
C THR A 14 4.40 -13.19 8.42
N LYS A 15 3.67 -12.11 8.09
CA LYS A 15 2.80 -12.07 6.91
C LYS A 15 3.56 -12.18 5.60
N LEU A 16 4.67 -11.46 5.47
CA LEU A 16 5.53 -11.55 4.29
C LEU A 16 6.13 -12.95 4.15
N LYS A 17 6.55 -13.58 5.25
CA LYS A 17 7.10 -14.94 5.24
C LYS A 17 6.05 -15.98 4.83
N GLU A 18 4.83 -15.89 5.38
CA GLU A 18 3.72 -16.77 4.99
C GLU A 18 3.41 -16.69 3.48
N GLU A 19 3.49 -15.50 2.88
CA GLU A 19 3.29 -15.35 1.43
C GLU A 19 4.52 -15.78 0.62
N LEU A 20 5.73 -15.57 1.15
CA LEU A 20 6.98 -16.07 0.55
C LEU A 20 6.97 -17.60 0.44
N GLU A 21 6.44 -18.30 1.44
CA GLU A 21 6.28 -19.76 1.43
C GLU A 21 5.25 -20.25 0.39
N ARG A 22 4.41 -19.36 -0.16
CA ARG A 22 3.41 -19.69 -1.20
C ARG A 22 3.88 -19.39 -2.63
N ILE A 23 5.05 -18.78 -2.79
CA ILE A 23 5.63 -18.47 -4.09
C ILE A 23 6.92 -19.29 -4.27
N ASP A 24 7.14 -19.85 -5.45
CA ASP A 24 8.33 -20.68 -5.73
C ASP A 24 9.64 -19.86 -5.89
N GLU A 25 9.55 -18.54 -5.73
CA GLU A 25 10.66 -17.61 -5.89
C GLU A 25 11.08 -17.03 -4.53
N ASN A 26 12.35 -16.59 -4.43
CA ASN A 26 12.86 -15.87 -3.26
C ASN A 26 13.21 -14.40 -3.61
N PRO A 27 12.21 -13.54 -3.86
CA PRO A 27 12.44 -12.15 -4.23
C PRO A 27 13.02 -11.32 -3.08
N ASN A 28 13.94 -10.41 -3.40
CA ASN A 28 14.59 -9.51 -2.44
C ASN A 28 13.65 -8.47 -1.80
N TYR A 29 12.45 -8.29 -2.35
CA TYR A 29 11.45 -7.32 -1.87
C TYR A 29 10.54 -7.85 -0.75
N MET A 30 10.64 -9.12 -0.36
CA MET A 30 9.82 -9.72 0.72
C MET A 30 10.44 -9.59 2.12
N THR A 31 11.48 -8.77 2.26
CA THR A 31 11.99 -8.32 3.56
C THR A 31 11.16 -7.15 4.07
N VAL A 32 11.02 -6.99 5.39
CA VAL A 32 10.23 -5.88 5.97
C VAL A 32 10.66 -4.50 5.42
N PRO A 33 11.96 -4.14 5.40
CA PRO A 33 12.37 -2.82 4.90
C PRO A 33 12.10 -2.64 3.40
N ALA A 34 12.31 -3.68 2.58
CA ALA A 34 12.10 -3.58 1.15
C ALA A 34 10.60 -3.52 0.79
N ALA A 35 9.77 -4.32 1.45
CA ALA A 35 8.33 -4.32 1.26
C ALA A 35 7.73 -2.94 1.59
N LEU A 36 8.14 -2.34 2.72
CA LEU A 36 7.71 -0.99 3.09
C LEU A 36 8.10 0.05 2.03
N ARG A 37 9.36 0.04 1.56
CA ARG A 37 9.82 0.94 0.49
C ARG A 37 9.03 0.77 -0.81
N GLU A 38 8.60 -0.44 -1.15
CA GLU A 38 7.78 -0.67 -2.34
C GLU A 38 6.34 -0.18 -2.16
N LEU A 39 5.77 -0.35 -0.96
CA LEU A 39 4.42 0.14 -0.63
C LEU A 39 4.35 1.65 -0.51
N GLU A 40 5.41 2.32 -0.03
CA GLU A 40 5.52 3.79 0.03
C GLU A 40 5.38 4.46 -1.33
N LYS A 41 5.73 3.75 -2.43
CA LYS A 41 5.55 4.24 -3.81
C LYS A 41 4.09 4.24 -4.27
N ILE A 42 3.17 3.66 -3.50
CA ILE A 42 1.72 3.76 -3.78
C ILE A 42 1.26 5.10 -3.21
N GLU A 43 1.38 6.14 -4.01
CA GLU A 43 1.05 7.50 -3.61
C GLU A 43 -0.14 8.08 -4.40
N MET A 44 -0.75 9.11 -3.83
CA MET A 44 -1.74 9.93 -4.52
C MET A 44 -1.14 11.28 -4.85
N VAL A 45 -1.36 11.76 -6.07
CA VAL A 45 -0.91 13.06 -6.56
C VAL A 45 -2.11 13.97 -6.77
N ARG A 46 -1.92 15.26 -6.53
CA ARG A 46 -2.93 16.29 -6.77
C ARG A 46 -2.78 16.88 -8.16
N GLY A 47 -3.86 16.88 -8.90
CA GLY A 47 -3.98 17.50 -10.21
C GLY A 47 -4.05 19.02 -10.21
N HIS A 48 -3.92 19.58 -11.42
CA HIS A 48 -4.22 21.00 -11.67
C HIS A 48 -5.68 21.36 -11.40
N ASP A 49 -6.59 20.41 -11.63
CA ASP A 49 -8.02 20.47 -11.31
C ASP A 49 -8.32 20.34 -9.81
N GLN A 50 -7.29 20.31 -8.96
CA GLN A 50 -7.36 20.14 -7.51
C GLN A 50 -7.86 18.76 -7.05
N ILE A 51 -8.10 17.82 -7.98
CA ILE A 51 -8.53 16.46 -7.67
C ILE A 51 -7.31 15.60 -7.37
N TYR A 52 -7.43 14.71 -6.38
CA TYR A 52 -6.40 13.72 -6.08
C TYR A 52 -6.66 12.44 -6.87
N TRP A 53 -5.60 11.77 -7.32
CA TRP A 53 -5.67 10.44 -7.94
C TRP A 53 -4.46 9.61 -7.56
N LEU A 54 -4.55 8.28 -7.72
CA LEU A 54 -3.37 7.41 -7.65
C LEU A 54 -2.43 7.76 -8.79
N ASP A 55 -1.17 8.08 -8.47
CA ASP A 55 -0.19 8.52 -9.47
C ASP A 55 0.12 7.43 -10.50
N HIS A 56 0.39 6.22 -10.00
CA HIS A 56 0.79 5.09 -10.81
C HIS A 56 -0.08 3.85 -10.55
N ALA A 57 -0.13 2.99 -11.56
CA ALA A 57 -0.74 1.68 -11.42
C ALA A 57 0.07 0.83 -10.42
N VAL A 58 -0.64 0.10 -9.55
CA VAL A 58 -0.01 -0.85 -8.62
C VAL A 58 0.80 -1.87 -9.41
N THR A 59 2.10 -1.95 -9.13
CA THR A 59 3.07 -2.80 -9.84
C THR A 59 2.90 -4.28 -9.48
N LYS A 60 3.53 -5.19 -10.24
CA LYS A 60 3.51 -6.63 -9.93
C LYS A 60 4.09 -6.92 -8.53
N THR A 61 5.23 -6.29 -8.21
CA THR A 61 5.89 -6.40 -6.90
C THR A 61 4.96 -5.96 -5.77
N GLN A 62 4.32 -4.80 -5.92
CA GLN A 62 3.37 -4.29 -4.93
C GLN A 62 2.16 -5.21 -4.75
N LYS A 63 1.63 -5.80 -5.82
CA LYS A 63 0.53 -6.78 -5.74
C LYS A 63 0.89 -7.99 -4.90
N VAL A 64 2.10 -8.54 -5.07
CA VAL A 64 2.58 -9.68 -4.28
C VAL A 64 2.67 -9.31 -2.80
N ILE A 65 3.23 -8.13 -2.50
CA ILE A 65 3.33 -7.64 -1.12
C ILE A 65 1.94 -7.42 -0.51
N LEU A 66 1.01 -6.78 -1.23
CA LEU A 66 -0.36 -6.54 -0.76
C LEU A 66 -1.11 -7.85 -0.47
N LYS A 67 -0.88 -8.88 -1.29
CA LYS A 67 -1.48 -10.20 -1.10
C LYS A 67 -1.09 -10.85 0.23
N ALA A 68 0.13 -10.61 0.71
CA ALA A 68 0.57 -11.06 2.04
C ALA A 68 -0.31 -10.50 3.18
N PHE A 69 -0.96 -9.36 2.95
CA PHE A 69 -1.88 -8.72 3.88
C PHE A 69 -3.36 -8.95 3.55
N GLY A 70 -3.65 -9.86 2.61
CA GLY A 70 -5.03 -10.13 2.16
C GLY A 70 -5.64 -8.98 1.37
N MET A 71 -4.81 -8.12 0.77
CA MET A 71 -5.25 -6.98 -0.03
C MET A 71 -4.95 -7.20 -1.51
N ASP A 72 -5.80 -6.64 -2.36
CA ASP A 72 -5.62 -6.64 -3.81
C ASP A 72 -5.69 -5.21 -4.36
N VAL A 73 -5.57 -5.08 -5.69
CA VAL A 73 -5.65 -3.77 -6.34
C VAL A 73 -7.04 -3.13 -6.21
N ALA A 74 -8.10 -3.94 -6.14
CA ALA A 74 -9.45 -3.42 -5.96
C ALA A 74 -9.60 -2.75 -4.58
N TYR A 75 -9.03 -3.37 -3.54
CA TYR A 75 -8.95 -2.80 -2.20
C TYR A 75 -8.21 -1.45 -2.19
N VAL A 76 -7.04 -1.38 -2.84
CA VAL A 76 -6.25 -0.13 -2.93
C VAL A 76 -7.03 0.97 -3.64
N LYS A 77 -7.63 0.67 -4.80
CA LYS A 77 -8.44 1.64 -5.56
C LYS A 77 -9.66 2.12 -4.77
N HIS A 78 -10.36 1.20 -4.12
CA HIS A 78 -11.50 1.55 -3.27
C HIS A 78 -11.06 2.46 -2.11
N ARG A 79 -9.93 2.16 -1.47
CA ARG A 79 -9.41 3.00 -0.38
C ARG A 79 -8.98 4.38 -0.88
N ALA A 80 -8.29 4.46 -2.02
CA ALA A 80 -7.91 5.73 -2.64
C ALA A 80 -9.15 6.58 -2.97
N ASN A 81 -10.18 6.01 -3.61
CA ASN A 81 -11.43 6.72 -3.90
C ASN A 81 -12.09 7.27 -2.64
N ARG A 82 -12.11 6.51 -1.54
CA ARG A 82 -12.64 7.01 -0.26
C ARG A 82 -11.85 8.21 0.27
N ILE A 83 -10.52 8.20 0.14
CA ILE A 83 -9.68 9.32 0.54
C ILE A 83 -9.96 10.53 -0.36
N ILE A 84 -10.07 10.33 -1.67
CA ILE A 84 -10.39 11.38 -2.64
C ILE A 84 -11.71 12.07 -2.29
N GLU A 85 -12.76 11.32 -1.98
CA GLU A 85 -14.05 11.89 -1.58
C GLU A 85 -13.94 12.68 -0.27
N GLN A 86 -13.16 12.21 0.70
CA GLN A 86 -12.90 12.96 1.94
C GLN A 86 -12.14 14.27 1.67
N LEU A 87 -11.16 14.24 0.77
CA LEU A 87 -10.39 15.44 0.39
C LEU A 87 -11.25 16.45 -0.38
N LYS A 88 -12.14 16.00 -1.28
CA LYS A 88 -13.08 16.88 -1.97
C LYS A 88 -13.97 17.66 -1.00
N ILE A 89 -14.48 16.97 0.03
CA ILE A 89 -15.30 17.60 1.07
C ILE A 89 -14.47 18.60 1.87
N ALA A 90 -13.24 18.23 2.25
CA ALA A 90 -12.35 19.10 3.02
C ALA A 90 -11.95 20.37 2.26
N ASP A 91 -11.69 20.25 0.96
CA ASP A 91 -11.28 21.36 0.09
C ASP A 91 -12.48 22.17 -0.46
N ASN A 92 -13.71 21.81 -0.07
CA ASN A 92 -14.96 22.42 -0.56
C ASN A 92 -15.06 22.46 -2.09
N ILE A 93 -14.52 21.44 -2.77
CA ILE A 93 -14.58 21.28 -4.22
C ILE A 93 -15.95 20.70 -4.55
N GLY A 94 -16.94 21.58 -4.73
CA GLY A 94 -18.32 21.26 -5.15
C GLY A 94 -18.48 21.24 -6.68
N TRP A 95 -19.50 20.51 -7.15
CA TRP A 95 -19.89 20.34 -8.56
C TRP A 95 -20.32 21.64 -9.24
#